data_AF-A0A2S3QLH1-F1
#
_entry.id   AF-A0A2S3QLH1-F1
#
_cell.length_a   1.000
_cell.length_b   1.000
_cell.length_c   1.000
_cell.angle_alpha   90.00
_cell.angle_beta   90.00
_cell.angle_gamma   90.00
#
_symmetry.space_group_name_H-M   'P 1'
#
loop_
_entity.id
_entity.type
_entity.pdbx_description
1 polymer ?
#
loop_
_entity_poly.entity_id
_entity_poly.type
_entity_poly.pdbx_seq_one_letter_code
_entity_poly.pdbx_strand_id
1 'polypeptide(L)'
;MNRLNYNRVFYYGLKLALSFAFFSAVADRFGLWGAAGSEGVFWGNFDNFISYTKLLNPWAPAALVTILAWFVTILEVVLGLALLTNIKTKEVAFVSGVLLAIFGLAMIFTLGVKPVFDYSVFSAAFGAFYLSTSRS
;
A
#
# COMPACT_ATOMS: atom_id res chain seq x y z
N MET A 1 25.71 3.80 21.52
CA MET A 1 24.44 3.05 21.27
C MET A 1 24.79 1.73 20.59
N ASN A 2 24.29 0.59 21.08
CA ASN A 2 24.69 -0.74 20.60
C ASN A 2 23.91 -1.16 19.33
N ARG A 3 24.53 -1.98 18.47
CA ARG A 3 23.97 -2.49 17.19
C ARG A 3 22.54 -3.07 17.30
N LEU A 4 22.21 -3.68 18.44
CA LEU A 4 20.87 -4.21 18.74
C LEU A 4 19.78 -3.13 18.80
N ASN A 5 20.10 -1.92 19.25
CA ASN A 5 19.14 -0.81 19.31
C ASN A 5 18.78 -0.29 17.92
N TYR A 6 19.75 -0.25 16.99
CA TYR A 6 19.52 0.18 15.61
C TYR A 6 18.57 -0.76 14.87
N ASN A 7 18.76 -2.08 15.02
CA ASN A 7 17.88 -3.07 14.38
C ASN A 7 16.42 -2.91 14.84
N ARG A 8 16.19 -2.63 16.12
CA ARG A 8 14.84 -2.37 16.65
C ARG A 8 14.23 -1.09 16.07
N VAL A 9 15.00 0.00 16.03
CA VAL A 9 14.52 1.27 15.46
C VAL A 9 14.14 1.10 13.99
N PHE A 10 14.96 0.44 13.19
CA PHE A 10 14.65 0.20 11.77
C PHE A 10 13.47 -0.75 11.59
N TYR A 11 13.39 -1.81 12.40
CA TYR A 11 12.30 -2.77 12.36
C TYR A 11 10.95 -2.09 12.65
N TYR A 12 10.84 -1.37 13.77
CA TYR A 12 9.60 -0.69 14.14
C TYR A 12 9.31 0.51 13.22
N GLY A 13 10.33 1.26 12.81
CA GLY A 13 10.19 2.36 11.86
C GLY A 13 9.60 1.90 10.54
N LEU A 14 10.09 0.79 9.99
CA LEU A 14 9.58 0.21 8.74
C LEU A 14 8.15 -0.33 8.89
N LYS A 15 7.84 -0.99 10.01
CA LYS A 15 6.45 -1.40 10.33
C LYS A 15 5.49 -0.22 10.34
N LEU A 16 5.85 0.84 11.05
CA LEU A 16 5.02 2.04 11.16
C LEU A 16 4.85 2.73 9.80
N ALA A 17 5.95 2.92 9.06
CA ALA A 17 5.91 3.56 7.74
C ALA A 17 4.98 2.82 6.76
N LEU A 18 5.10 1.48 6.67
CA LEU A 18 4.23 0.66 5.82
C LEU A 18 2.76 0.71 6.28
N SER A 19 2.51 0.63 7.59
CA SER A 19 1.15 0.68 8.13
C SER A 19 0.47 2.01 7.82
N PHE A 20 1.16 3.13 8.07
CA PHE A 20 0.62 4.46 7.81
C PHE A 20 0.51 4.75 6.31
N ALA A 21 1.37 4.18 5.46
CA ALA A 21 1.20 4.29 4.01
C ALA A 21 -0.12 3.64 3.55
N PHE A 22 -0.45 2.44 4.04
CA PHE A 22 -1.75 1.81 3.77
C PHE A 22 -2.91 2.64 4.30
N PHE A 23 -2.85 3.09 5.56
CA PHE A 23 -3.92 3.90 6.13
C PHE A 23 -4.10 5.25 5.43
N SER A 24 -3.01 5.89 5.03
CA SER A 24 -3.07 7.16 4.31
C SER A 24 -3.74 6.99 2.94
N ALA A 25 -3.42 5.92 2.20
CA ALA A 25 -4.08 5.61 0.93
C ALA A 25 -5.59 5.32 1.13
N VAL A 26 -5.95 4.57 2.16
CA VAL A 26 -7.36 4.31 2.51
C VAL A 26 -8.08 5.61 2.90
N ALA A 27 -7.44 6.47 3.70
CA ALA A 27 -7.98 7.76 4.12
C ALA A 27 -8.26 8.69 2.92
N ASP A 28 -7.39 8.68 1.91
CA ASP A 28 -7.58 9.42 0.65
C ASP A 28 -8.83 8.95 -0.10
N ARG A 29 -9.04 7.63 -0.20
CA ARG A 29 -10.22 7.04 -0.85
C ARG A 29 -11.54 7.45 -0.19
N PHE A 30 -11.51 7.81 1.10
CA PHE A 30 -12.67 8.29 1.85
C PHE A 30 -12.68 9.81 2.05
N GLY A 31 -11.81 10.56 1.36
CA GLY A 31 -11.80 12.01 1.35
C GLY A 31 -11.30 12.66 2.64
N LEU A 32 -10.64 11.91 3.53
CA LEU A 32 -10.11 12.45 4.79
C LEU A 32 -8.97 13.45 4.59
N TRP A 33 -8.26 13.37 3.45
CA TRP A 33 -7.23 14.33 3.07
C TRP A 33 -7.77 15.53 2.28
N GLY A 34 -9.07 15.56 1.96
CA GLY A 34 -9.72 16.61 1.18
C GLY A 34 -10.44 16.08 -0.05
N ALA A 35 -11.05 17.01 -0.79
CA ALA A 35 -11.78 16.69 -2.01
C ALA A 35 -10.82 16.36 -3.16
N ALA A 36 -11.32 15.61 -4.15
CA ALA A 36 -10.58 15.31 -5.37
C ALA A 36 -10.09 16.60 -6.07
N GLY A 37 -8.82 16.61 -6.49
CA GLY A 37 -8.18 17.78 -7.09
C GLY A 37 -7.58 18.77 -6.10
N SER A 38 -7.74 18.55 -4.78
CA SER A 38 -6.98 19.31 -3.77
C SER A 38 -5.50 18.95 -3.81
N GLU A 39 -4.64 19.86 -3.36
CA GLU A 39 -3.21 19.61 -3.27
C GLU A 39 -2.91 18.41 -2.35
N GLY A 40 -2.11 17.46 -2.84
CA GLY A 40 -1.73 16.25 -2.08
C GLY A 40 -2.79 15.14 -2.02
N VAL A 41 -3.94 15.29 -2.68
CA VAL A 41 -5.01 14.29 -2.73
C VAL A 41 -4.94 13.52 -4.05
N PHE A 42 -4.85 12.19 -4.01
CA PHE A 42 -4.83 11.36 -5.22
C PHE A 42 -6.23 11.01 -5.71
N TRP A 43 -7.13 10.62 -4.80
CA TRP A 43 -8.47 10.17 -5.18
C TRP A 43 -9.57 11.06 -4.60
N GLY A 44 -9.50 11.39 -3.31
CA GLY A 44 -10.43 12.25 -2.58
C GLY A 44 -11.85 11.70 -2.40
N ASN A 45 -12.22 10.64 -3.10
CA ASN A 45 -13.44 9.87 -2.92
C ASN A 45 -13.31 8.48 -3.55
N PHE A 46 -14.26 7.60 -3.22
CA PHE A 46 -14.19 6.19 -3.58
C PHE A 46 -14.50 5.95 -5.07
N ASP A 47 -15.31 6.80 -5.70
CA ASP A 47 -15.66 6.67 -7.13
C ASP A 47 -14.46 6.95 -8.04
N ASN A 48 -13.64 7.93 -7.67
CA ASN A 48 -12.37 8.19 -8.34
C ASN A 48 -11.40 7.02 -8.15
N PHE A 49 -11.38 6.40 -6.97
CA PHE A 49 -10.58 5.20 -6.73
C PHE A 49 -11.07 3.99 -7.54
N ILE A 50 -12.39 3.80 -7.69
CA ILE A 50 -12.96 2.77 -8.59
C ILE A 50 -12.54 3.04 -10.04
N SER A 51 -12.62 4.29 -10.49
CA SER A 51 -12.20 4.70 -11.84
C SER A 51 -10.70 4.44 -12.07
N TYR A 52 -9.86 4.75 -11.08
CA TYR A 52 -8.43 4.44 -11.11
C TYR A 52 -8.18 2.92 -11.10
N THR A 53 -8.95 2.15 -10.33
CA THR A 53 -8.86 0.69 -10.31
C THR A 53 -9.22 0.09 -11.67
N LYS A 54 -10.22 0.66 -12.39
CA LYS A 54 -10.56 0.28 -13.77
C LYS A 54 -9.41 0.57 -14.74
N LEU A 55 -8.76 1.72 -14.59
CA LEU A 55 -7.59 2.10 -15.40
C LEU A 55 -6.44 1.09 -15.24
N LEU A 56 -6.16 0.67 -14.00
CA LEU A 56 -5.14 -0.35 -13.72
C LEU A 56 -5.53 -1.76 -14.18
N ASN A 57 -6.82 -2.04 -14.33
CA ASN A 57 -7.35 -3.36 -14.69
C ASN A 57 -8.27 -3.26 -15.93
N PRO A 58 -7.73 -2.91 -17.12
CA PRO A 58 -8.55 -2.69 -18.31
C PRO A 58 -9.36 -3.94 -18.71
N TRP A 59 -8.84 -5.12 -18.41
CA TRP A 59 -9.45 -6.43 -18.67
C TRP A 59 -10.66 -6.75 -17.77
N ALA A 60 -10.83 -6.09 -16.62
CA ALA A 60 -11.88 -6.43 -15.66
C ALA A 60 -13.22 -5.74 -15.98
N PRO A 61 -14.37 -6.45 -15.99
CA PRO A 61 -15.69 -5.81 -16.16
C PRO A 61 -16.05 -4.93 -14.96
N ALA A 62 -16.98 -3.99 -15.13
CA ALA A 62 -17.31 -2.97 -14.11
C ALA A 62 -17.65 -3.57 -12.73
N ALA A 63 -18.46 -4.63 -12.67
CA ALA A 63 -18.79 -5.30 -11.42
C ALA A 63 -17.55 -5.87 -10.71
N LEU A 64 -16.59 -6.42 -11.46
CA LEU A 64 -15.35 -6.95 -10.89
C LEU A 64 -14.45 -5.83 -10.37
N VAL A 65 -14.40 -4.68 -11.05
CA VAL A 65 -13.60 -3.53 -10.59
C VAL A 65 -14.07 -3.03 -9.23
N THR A 66 -15.38 -2.89 -9.01
CA THR A 66 -15.91 -2.48 -7.71
C THR A 66 -15.57 -3.49 -6.62
N ILE A 67 -15.65 -4.80 -6.91
CA ILE A 67 -15.26 -5.86 -5.98
C ILE A 67 -13.75 -5.76 -5.66
N LEU A 68 -12.90 -5.58 -6.67
CA LEU A 68 -11.46 -5.43 -6.48
C LEU A 68 -11.11 -4.18 -5.65
N ALA A 69 -11.78 -3.05 -5.90
CA ALA A 69 -11.55 -1.82 -5.15
C ALA A 69 -11.85 -2.00 -3.65
N TRP A 70 -13.00 -2.62 -3.32
CA TRP A 70 -13.33 -2.95 -1.93
C TRP A 70 -12.38 -3.99 -1.32
N PHE A 71 -12.07 -5.04 -2.08
CA PHE A 71 -11.17 -6.10 -1.63
C PHE A 71 -9.79 -5.54 -1.25
N VAL A 72 -9.19 -4.71 -2.12
CA VAL A 72 -7.89 -4.08 -1.84
C VAL A 72 -7.99 -3.12 -0.66
N THR A 73 -9.06 -2.35 -0.54
CA THR A 73 -9.27 -1.44 0.59
C THR A 73 -9.33 -2.18 1.93
N ILE A 74 -10.11 -3.26 2.00
CA ILE A 74 -10.21 -4.09 3.21
C ILE A 74 -8.86 -4.75 3.50
N LEU A 75 -8.20 -5.28 2.47
CA LEU A 75 -6.90 -5.94 2.63
C LEU A 75 -5.83 -4.97 3.16
N GLU A 76 -5.76 -3.74 2.65
CA GLU A 76 -4.84 -2.71 3.14
C GLU A 76 -5.12 -2.31 4.58
N VAL A 77 -6.38 -2.17 4.99
CA VAL A 77 -6.74 -1.89 6.39
C VAL A 77 -6.29 -3.05 7.29
N VAL A 78 -6.60 -4.28 6.92
CA VAL A 78 -6.23 -5.48 7.69
C VAL A 78 -4.71 -5.62 7.79
N LEU A 79 -3.99 -5.47 6.68
CA LEU A 79 -2.53 -5.54 6.66
C LEU A 79 -1.89 -4.39 7.46
N GLY A 80 -2.40 -3.17 7.32
CA GLY A 80 -1.93 -2.01 8.09
C GLY A 80 -2.11 -2.22 9.59
N LEU A 81 -3.27 -2.72 10.03
CA LEU A 81 -3.52 -3.02 11.44
C LEU A 81 -2.63 -4.18 11.92
N ALA A 82 -2.52 -5.24 11.13
CA ALA A 82 -1.70 -6.40 11.47
C ALA A 82 -0.21 -6.02 11.59
N LEU A 83 0.30 -5.14 10.72
CA LEU A 83 1.67 -4.60 10.80
C LEU A 83 1.91 -3.77 12.04
N LEU A 84 0.91 -3.13 12.65
CA LEU A 84 1.07 -2.46 13.95
C LEU A 84 1.21 -3.46 15.11
N THR A 85 0.62 -4.65 14.97
CA THR A 85 0.75 -5.71 15.97
C THR A 85 2.07 -6.50 15.79
N ASN A 86 2.40 -7.37 16.74
CA ASN A 86 3.51 -8.32 16.60
C ASN A 86 3.06 -9.71 16.14
N ILE A 87 1.81 -9.86 15.70
CA ILE A 87 1.23 -11.15 15.31
C ILE A 87 1.64 -11.45 13.87
N LYS A 88 2.35 -12.56 13.66
CA LYS A 88 2.74 -13.06 12.32
C LYS A 88 3.33 -11.96 11.42
N THR A 89 4.16 -11.09 11.98
CA THR A 89 4.68 -9.91 11.26
C THR A 89 5.40 -10.31 9.97
N LYS A 90 6.04 -11.48 9.93
CA LYS A 90 6.76 -11.94 8.75
C LYS A 90 5.82 -12.23 7.59
N GLU A 91 4.76 -12.98 7.86
CA GLU A 91 3.74 -13.34 6.89
C GLU A 91 2.96 -12.11 6.43
N VAL A 92 2.57 -11.24 7.37
CA VAL A 92 1.88 -9.98 7.05
C VAL A 92 2.76 -9.11 6.15
N ALA A 93 4.04 -8.92 6.50
CA ALA A 93 4.96 -8.13 5.70
C ALA A 93 5.21 -8.73 4.31
N PHE A 94 5.27 -10.06 4.18
CA PHE A 94 5.38 -10.72 2.89
C PHE A 94 4.15 -10.45 2.02
N VAL A 95 2.94 -10.61 2.56
CA VAL A 95 1.69 -10.33 1.83
C VAL A 95 1.60 -8.85 1.44
N SER A 96 1.98 -7.92 2.32
CA SER A 96 2.08 -6.50 2.00
C SER A 96 3.05 -6.23 0.85
N GLY A 97 4.21 -6.88 0.83
CA GLY A 97 5.17 -6.77 -0.27
C GLY A 97 4.62 -7.28 -1.59
N VAL A 98 3.94 -8.43 -1.58
CA VAL A 98 3.27 -8.99 -2.78
C VAL A 98 2.18 -8.05 -3.27
N LEU A 99 1.33 -7.52 -2.39
CA LEU A 99 0.28 -6.56 -2.73
C LEU A 99 0.86 -5.32 -3.43
N LEU A 100 1.88 -4.71 -2.84
CA LEU A 100 2.55 -3.53 -3.39
C LEU A 100 3.27 -3.83 -4.72
N ALA A 101 3.88 -5.00 -4.85
CA ALA A 101 4.55 -5.42 -6.08
C ALA A 101 3.55 -5.62 -7.23
N ILE A 102 2.42 -6.29 -6.98
CA ILE A 102 1.34 -6.45 -7.97
C ILE A 102 0.78 -5.08 -8.38
N PHE A 103 0.55 -4.19 -7.41
CA PHE A 103 0.11 -2.81 -7.67
C PHE A 103 1.12 -2.05 -8.55
N GLY A 104 2.40 -2.09 -8.21
CA GLY A 104 3.46 -1.44 -9.00
C GLY A 104 3.57 -2.00 -10.41
N LEU A 105 3.45 -3.32 -10.59
CA LEU A 105 3.42 -3.95 -11.92
C LEU A 105 2.20 -3.49 -12.73
N ALA A 106 1.00 -3.47 -12.12
CA ALA A 106 -0.20 -2.98 -12.77
C ALA A 106 -0.03 -1.53 -13.24
N MET A 107 0.57 -0.67 -12.42
CA MET A 107 0.90 0.71 -12.80
C MET A 107 1.91 0.78 -13.96
N ILE A 108 2.96 -0.06 -14.00
CA ILE A 108 3.90 -0.08 -15.13
C ILE A 108 3.16 -0.36 -16.44
N PHE A 109 2.30 -1.38 -16.46
CA PHE A 109 1.63 -1.81 -17.69
C PHE A 109 0.55 -0.83 -18.18
N THR A 110 0.06 0.06 -17.32
CA THR A 110 -1.07 0.94 -17.63
C THR A 110 -0.71 2.42 -17.67
N LEU A 111 0.21 2.88 -16.80
CA LEU A 111 0.63 4.28 -16.65
C LEU A 111 2.09 4.51 -17.08
N GLY A 112 2.84 3.43 -17.38
CA GLY A 112 4.27 3.48 -17.66
C GLY A 112 5.12 3.51 -16.39
N VAL A 113 6.44 3.64 -16.57
CA VAL A 113 7.41 3.46 -15.47
C VAL A 113 7.49 4.64 -14.50
N LYS A 114 7.27 5.87 -14.98
CA LYS A 114 7.52 7.10 -14.19
C LYS A 114 6.70 7.15 -12.89
N PRO A 115 5.36 6.99 -12.89
CA PRO A 115 4.57 7.15 -11.67
C PRO A 115 4.94 6.15 -10.58
N VAL A 116 5.37 4.95 -10.97
CA VAL A 116 5.72 3.87 -10.03
C VAL A 116 6.95 4.21 -9.21
N PHE A 117 7.92 4.90 -9.83
CA PHE A 117 9.12 5.37 -9.15
C PHE A 117 8.88 6.68 -8.40
N ASP A 118 8.05 7.60 -8.92
CA ASP A 118 7.69 8.83 -8.22
C ASP A 118 6.98 8.54 -6.89
N TYR A 119 6.09 7.53 -6.86
CA TYR A 119 5.42 7.09 -5.63
C TYR A 119 6.22 6.08 -4.81
N SER A 120 7.44 5.75 -5.23
CA SER A 120 8.33 4.82 -4.51
C SER A 120 7.69 3.47 -4.19
N VAL A 121 6.80 2.96 -5.06
CA VAL A 121 6.00 1.75 -4.80
C VAL A 121 6.90 0.53 -4.58
N PHE A 122 7.92 0.35 -5.42
CA PHE A 122 8.87 -0.75 -5.26
C PHE A 122 9.75 -0.60 -4.02
N SER A 123 10.11 0.64 -3.63
CA SER A 123 10.83 0.87 -2.36
C SER A 123 10.01 0.36 -1.18
N ALA A 124 8.70 0.65 -1.15
CA ALA A 124 7.81 0.13 -0.13
C ALA A 124 7.66 -1.40 -0.22
N ALA A 125 7.51 -1.97 -1.43
CA ALA A 125 7.36 -3.41 -1.63
C ALA A 125 8.59 -4.20 -1.14
N PHE A 126 9.80 -3.80 -1.55
CA PHE A 126 11.04 -4.43 -1.10
C PHE A 126 11.35 -4.16 0.37
N GLY A 127 10.93 -3.01 0.90
CA GLY A 127 10.93 -2.77 2.35
C GLY A 127 10.08 -3.80 3.09
N ALA A 128 8.86 -4.07 2.62
CA ALA A 128 7.99 -5.08 3.20
C ALA A 128 8.59 -6.51 3.07
N PHE A 129 9.20 -6.85 1.93
CA PHE A 129 9.92 -8.12 1.80
C PHE A 129 11.10 -8.23 2.76
N TYR A 130 11.89 -7.17 2.93
CA TYR A 130 12.99 -7.17 3.89
C TYR A 130 12.47 -7.35 5.33
N LEU A 131 11.40 -6.64 5.70
CA LEU A 131 10.74 -6.80 6.99
C LEU A 131 10.28 -8.25 7.22
N SER A 132 9.83 -8.95 6.18
CA SER A 132 9.42 -10.36 6.28
C SER A 132 10.54 -11.33 6.66
N THR A 133 11.80 -10.97 6.38
CA THR A 133 12.98 -11.78 6.72
C THR A 133 13.57 -11.43 8.09
N SER A 134 13.20 -10.27 8.63
CA SER A 134 13.74 -9.76 9.90
C SER A 134 13.21 -10.54 11.11
N ARG A 135 14.06 -10.77 12.11
CA ARG A 135 13.65 -11.34 13.42
C ARG A 135 13.40 -10.19 14.40
N SER A 136 12.23 -10.20 15.05
CA SER A 136 11.87 -9.29 16.15
C SER A 136 12.69 -9.60 17.41
#